data_AF-A0A4Z1IYJ9-F1
#
_entry.id   AF-A0A4Z1IYJ9-F1
#
_cell.length_a   1.000
_cell.length_b   1.000
_cell.length_c   1.000
_cell.angle_alpha   90.00
_cell.angle_beta   90.00
_cell.angle_gamma   90.00
#
_symmetry.space_group_name_H-M   'P 1'
#
loop_
_entity.id
_entity.type
_entity.pdbx_description
1 polymer ?
#
loop_
_entity_poly.entity_id
_entity_poly.type
_entity_poly.pdbx_seq_one_letter_code
_entity_poly.pdbx_strand_id
1 'polypeptide(L)'
;MKPQVFKSSFNTSKCVILRCKGDYINAPEETQLVASKVPELHPIFEGQPTNLSQLMGIPLIIQKIPREAGRDVAFDKDYLSNYYCGILHLDTLPHSETWGEIPSQWHENVGTVLVARQDKKDITTLQLLAIMSFIKLLDLREVEDEPDVKTKQRFLEGHFTRMKFEQFFFGRFAAASDKIPHLDGDLISPYSNSYDSIGISKNSSLNWTESNLFAR
;
A
#
# COMPACT_ATOMS: atom_id res chain seq x y z
N MET A 1 -17.58 -20.69 -42.55
CA MET A 1 -17.85 -20.13 -41.21
C MET A 1 -16.55 -19.57 -40.65
N LYS A 2 -16.46 -18.26 -40.41
CA LYS A 2 -15.30 -17.65 -39.73
C LYS A 2 -15.50 -17.83 -38.22
N PRO A 3 -14.53 -18.35 -37.46
CA PRO A 3 -14.65 -18.41 -36.02
C PRO A 3 -14.71 -16.98 -35.47
N GLN A 4 -15.85 -16.61 -34.88
CA GLN A 4 -15.94 -15.43 -34.04
C GLN A 4 -15.12 -15.71 -32.78
N VAL A 5 -13.92 -15.13 -32.73
CA VAL A 5 -13.13 -15.08 -31.50
C VAL A 5 -13.91 -14.20 -30.53
N PHE A 6 -14.58 -14.82 -29.55
CA PHE A 6 -15.16 -14.12 -28.42
C PHE A 6 -14.01 -13.40 -27.69
N LYS A 7 -13.90 -12.08 -27.86
CA LYS A 7 -13.10 -11.25 -26.97
C LYS A 7 -13.83 -11.22 -25.62
N SER A 8 -13.55 -12.18 -24.75
CA SER A 8 -13.93 -12.06 -23.34
C SER A 8 -13.06 -10.97 -22.73
N SER A 9 -13.64 -9.79 -22.50
CA SER A 9 -13.01 -8.78 -21.64
C SER A 9 -13.04 -9.34 -20.22
N PHE A 10 -11.90 -9.78 -19.71
CA PHE A 10 -11.79 -10.15 -18.31
C PHE A 10 -11.81 -8.88 -17.45
N ASN A 11 -12.53 -8.91 -16.34
CA ASN A 11 -12.42 -7.86 -15.34
C ASN A 11 -10.97 -7.80 -14.84
N THR A 12 -10.49 -6.58 -14.58
CA THR A 12 -9.14 -6.35 -14.07
C THR A 12 -9.21 -5.44 -12.86
N SER A 13 -8.39 -5.72 -11.85
CA SER A 13 -8.20 -4.84 -10.68
C SER A 13 -6.89 -4.07 -10.83
N LYS A 14 -6.88 -2.80 -10.40
CA LYS A 14 -5.63 -2.04 -10.25
C LYS A 14 -4.81 -2.64 -9.11
N CYS A 15 -3.52 -2.75 -9.38
CA CYS A 15 -2.52 -3.27 -8.46
C CYS A 15 -1.27 -2.39 -8.57
N VAL A 16 -0.31 -2.63 -7.68
CA VAL A 16 0.93 -1.85 -7.65
C VAL A 16 2.12 -2.79 -7.73
N ILE A 17 3.04 -2.50 -8.65
CA ILE A 17 4.37 -3.10 -8.67
C ILE A 17 5.26 -2.27 -7.76
N LEU A 18 5.86 -2.91 -6.75
CA LEU A 18 6.81 -2.30 -5.85
C LEU A 18 8.21 -2.81 -6.19
N ARG A 19 9.03 -1.93 -6.76
CA ARG A 19 10.37 -2.25 -7.27
C ARG A 19 11.38 -2.42 -6.14
N CYS A 20 12.25 -3.42 -6.28
CA CYS A 20 13.43 -3.52 -5.44
C CYS A 20 14.44 -2.41 -5.74
N LYS A 21 15.41 -2.23 -4.84
CA LYS A 21 16.45 -1.20 -4.94
C LYS A 21 17.14 -1.17 -6.30
N GLY A 22 17.52 -2.34 -6.82
CA GLY A 22 18.20 -2.46 -8.12
C GLY A 22 17.36 -2.05 -9.32
N ASP A 23 16.08 -2.44 -9.36
CA ASP A 23 15.18 -2.08 -10.47
C ASP A 23 14.88 -0.58 -10.46
N TYR A 24 14.80 0.03 -9.28
CA TYR A 24 14.62 1.48 -9.15
C TYR A 24 15.88 2.27 -9.51
N ILE A 25 17.06 1.88 -9.03
CA ILE A 25 18.33 2.57 -9.33
C ILE A 25 18.66 2.52 -10.82
N ASN A 26 18.36 1.41 -11.50
CA ASN A 26 18.64 1.24 -12.93
C ASN A 26 17.62 1.97 -13.83
N ALA A 27 16.52 2.49 -13.27
CA ALA A 27 15.50 3.26 -13.98
C ALA A 27 15.06 4.47 -13.13
N PRO A 28 15.96 5.44 -12.88
CA PRO A 28 15.72 6.52 -11.92
C PRO A 28 14.65 7.53 -12.35
N GLU A 29 14.31 7.56 -13.64
CA GLU A 29 13.19 8.35 -14.17
C GLU A 29 11.82 7.75 -13.80
N GLU A 30 11.81 6.50 -13.32
CA GLU A 30 10.60 5.79 -12.95
C GLU A 30 10.48 5.68 -11.43
N THR A 31 9.24 5.72 -10.93
CA THR A 31 8.96 5.62 -9.51
C THR A 31 9.21 4.20 -8.97
N GLN A 32 9.50 4.11 -7.67
CA GLN A 32 9.60 2.82 -6.98
C GLN A 32 8.25 2.06 -6.93
N LEU A 33 7.15 2.79 -7.01
CA LEU A 33 5.77 2.27 -7.06
C LEU A 33 5.21 2.52 -8.45
N VAL A 34 4.79 1.46 -9.16
CA VAL A 34 4.25 1.55 -10.51
C VAL A 34 2.83 1.00 -10.53
N ALA A 35 1.88 1.78 -11.04
CA ALA A 35 0.51 1.32 -11.22
C ALA A 35 0.46 0.23 -12.31
N SER A 36 -0.29 -0.84 -12.05
CA SER A 36 -0.49 -1.95 -12.97
C SER A 36 -1.93 -2.46 -12.87
N LYS A 37 -2.28 -3.44 -13.70
CA LYS A 37 -3.57 -4.13 -13.65
C LYS A 37 -3.35 -5.62 -13.79
N VAL A 38 -4.10 -6.40 -13.02
CA VAL A 38 -4.15 -7.86 -13.17
C VAL A 38 -5.58 -8.32 -13.44
N PRO A 39 -5.77 -9.33 -14.31
CA PRO A 39 -7.08 -9.98 -14.47
C PRO A 39 -7.56 -10.55 -13.14
N GLU A 40 -8.86 -10.48 -12.83
CA GLU A 40 -9.43 -11.02 -11.57
C GLU A 40 -9.29 -12.55 -11.41
N LEU A 41 -8.91 -13.25 -12.48
CA LEU A 41 -8.56 -14.68 -12.48
C LEU A 41 -7.06 -14.93 -12.26
N HIS A 42 -6.27 -13.88 -12.01
CA HIS A 42 -4.84 -14.01 -11.76
C HIS A 42 -4.59 -14.79 -10.44
N PRO A 43 -3.67 -15.77 -10.41
CA PRO A 43 -3.42 -16.60 -9.23
C PRO A 43 -3.06 -15.83 -7.94
N ILE A 44 -2.59 -14.58 -8.06
CA ILE A 44 -2.34 -13.71 -6.89
C ILE A 44 -3.52 -13.65 -5.93
N PHE A 45 -4.77 -13.70 -6.42
CA PHE A 45 -5.97 -13.60 -5.57
C PHE A 45 -6.23 -14.84 -4.72
N GLU A 46 -5.50 -15.94 -4.95
CA GLU A 46 -5.49 -17.13 -4.08
C GLU A 46 -4.50 -16.98 -2.90
N GLY A 47 -3.66 -15.94 -2.94
CA GLY A 47 -2.69 -15.66 -1.89
C GLY A 47 -3.32 -15.19 -0.58
N GLN A 48 -2.51 -15.23 0.47
CA GLN A 48 -2.91 -14.75 1.80
C GLN A 48 -2.50 -13.29 1.98
N PRO A 49 -3.36 -12.46 2.58
CA PRO A 49 -2.98 -11.09 2.91
C PRO A 49 -1.93 -11.08 4.03
N THR A 50 -1.16 -9.99 4.14
CA THR A 50 -0.25 -9.84 5.28
C THR A 50 -1.03 -9.62 6.58
N ASN A 51 -0.50 -10.09 7.73
CA ASN A 51 -1.12 -9.92 9.05
C ASN A 51 -1.50 -8.46 9.32
N LEU A 52 -0.57 -7.53 9.04
CA LEU A 52 -0.79 -6.08 9.18
C LEU A 52 -1.94 -5.58 8.31
N SER A 53 -1.98 -5.99 7.05
CA SER A 53 -3.01 -5.55 6.11
C SER A 53 -4.41 -6.04 6.53
N GLN A 54 -4.49 -7.23 7.12
CA GLN A 54 -5.72 -7.77 7.72
C GLN A 54 -6.13 -6.99 8.96
N LEU A 55 -5.19 -6.69 9.86
CA LEU A 55 -5.45 -5.86 11.05
C LEU A 55 -6.00 -4.48 10.64
N MET A 56 -5.48 -3.90 9.57
CA MET A 56 -5.98 -2.66 9.00
C MET A 56 -7.33 -2.79 8.30
N GLY A 57 -7.82 -3.99 7.96
CA GLY A 57 -9.02 -4.18 7.15
C GLY A 57 -8.83 -3.82 5.67
N ILE A 58 -7.59 -3.83 5.17
CA ILE A 58 -7.23 -3.62 3.76
C ILE A 58 -6.41 -4.84 3.33
N PRO A 59 -7.02 -5.95 2.89
CA PRO A 59 -6.32 -7.23 2.76
C PRO A 59 -5.36 -7.24 1.56
N LEU A 60 -4.10 -6.83 1.76
CA LEU A 60 -3.07 -6.76 0.73
C LEU A 60 -2.36 -8.10 0.57
N ILE A 61 -2.38 -8.65 -0.65
CA ILE A 61 -1.61 -9.82 -1.06
C ILE A 61 -0.37 -9.36 -1.81
N ILE A 62 0.76 -10.02 -1.53
CA ILE A 62 2.05 -9.68 -2.12
C ILE A 62 2.66 -10.91 -2.77
N GLN A 63 2.99 -10.80 -4.06
CA GLN A 63 3.63 -11.87 -4.83
C GLN A 63 4.97 -11.39 -5.38
N LYS A 64 6.05 -12.14 -5.13
CA LYS A 64 7.35 -11.89 -5.76
C LYS A 64 7.24 -12.11 -7.27
N ILE A 65 7.68 -11.15 -8.08
CA ILE A 65 7.75 -11.31 -9.53
C ILE A 65 9.07 -12.00 -9.86
N PRO A 66 9.05 -13.19 -10.48
CA PRO A 66 10.27 -13.85 -10.92
C PRO A 66 11.05 -12.92 -11.87
N ARG A 67 12.35 -12.72 -11.61
CA ARG A 67 13.19 -12.01 -12.57
C ARG A 67 13.42 -12.90 -13.80
N GLU A 68 13.34 -12.30 -14.98
CA GLU A 68 13.70 -12.96 -16.23
C GLU A 68 15.18 -13.34 -16.19
N ALA A 69 15.47 -14.62 -16.47
CA ALA A 69 16.84 -15.09 -16.61
C ALA A 69 17.51 -14.37 -17.79
N GLY A 70 18.66 -13.75 -17.57
CA GLY A 70 19.46 -13.11 -18.63
C GLY A 70 19.55 -11.57 -18.58
N ARG A 71 18.91 -10.89 -17.62
CA ARG A 71 19.33 -9.53 -17.28
C ARG A 71 20.59 -9.61 -16.42
N ASP A 72 21.71 -9.15 -16.95
CA ASP A 72 22.97 -8.97 -16.23
C ASP A 72 22.78 -7.92 -15.13
N VAL A 73 22.20 -8.32 -14.01
CA VAL A 73 22.11 -7.50 -12.81
C VAL A 73 22.98 -8.18 -11.78
N ALA A 74 23.97 -7.45 -11.26
CA ALA A 74 24.79 -7.93 -10.16
C ALA A 74 23.88 -8.56 -9.10
N PHE A 75 24.10 -9.85 -8.80
CA PHE A 75 23.44 -10.59 -7.72
C PHE A 75 23.94 -10.11 -6.35
N ASP A 76 24.12 -8.80 -6.21
CA ASP A 76 24.33 -8.18 -4.92
C ASP A 76 23.00 -8.23 -4.19
N LYS A 77 23.01 -8.86 -3.00
CA LYS A 77 21.84 -9.04 -2.15
C LYS A 77 21.15 -7.71 -1.86
N ASP A 78 21.92 -6.62 -1.80
CA ASP A 78 21.41 -5.28 -1.60
C ASP A 78 20.49 -4.82 -2.74
N TYR A 79 20.78 -5.20 -3.99
CA TYR A 79 19.98 -4.79 -5.15
C TYR A 79 18.61 -5.46 -5.19
N LEU A 80 18.48 -6.62 -4.54
CA LEU A 80 17.21 -7.33 -4.39
C LEU A 80 16.46 -6.94 -3.10
N SER A 81 17.02 -6.04 -2.28
CA SER A 81 16.32 -5.53 -1.10
C SER A 81 15.06 -4.75 -1.50
N ASN A 82 14.01 -4.91 -0.71
CA ASN A 82 12.74 -4.19 -0.87
C ASN A 82 12.19 -3.81 0.50
N TYR A 83 12.79 -2.77 1.09
CA TYR A 83 12.49 -2.32 2.45
C TYR A 83 10.99 -2.02 2.67
N TYR A 84 10.36 -1.39 1.69
CA TYR A 84 8.93 -1.10 1.72
C TYR A 84 8.06 -2.36 1.76
N CYS A 85 8.44 -3.40 1.03
CA CYS A 85 7.78 -4.71 1.10
C CYS A 85 7.98 -5.36 2.48
N GLY A 86 9.16 -5.18 3.08
CA GLY A 86 9.45 -5.65 4.43
C GLY A 86 8.56 -5.00 5.49
N ILE A 87 8.31 -3.70 5.40
CA ILE A 87 7.39 -2.98 6.31
C ILE A 87 5.99 -3.60 6.31
N LEU A 88 5.48 -4.02 5.15
CA LEU A 88 4.15 -4.64 5.04
C LEU A 88 4.06 -6.02 5.73
N HIS A 89 5.21 -6.59 6.10
CA HIS A 89 5.37 -7.90 6.72
C HIS A 89 5.95 -7.84 8.13
N LEU A 90 6.03 -6.68 8.77
CA LEU A 90 6.48 -6.62 10.16
C LEU A 90 5.68 -7.60 11.01
N ASP A 91 6.39 -8.30 11.88
CA ASP A 91 5.80 -9.28 12.76
C ASP A 91 4.98 -8.60 13.85
N THR A 92 3.67 -8.72 13.76
CA THR A 92 2.73 -8.20 14.75
C THR A 92 1.99 -9.32 15.47
N LEU A 93 2.57 -10.52 15.55
CA LEU A 93 1.98 -11.60 16.35
C LEU A 93 2.31 -11.34 17.83
N PRO A 94 1.32 -11.12 18.72
CA PRO A 94 1.56 -10.69 20.10
C PRO A 94 2.40 -11.65 20.96
N HIS A 95 2.56 -12.88 20.53
CA HIS A 95 3.33 -13.93 21.21
C HIS A 95 4.68 -14.23 20.54
N SER A 96 5.03 -13.51 19.48
CA SER A 96 6.26 -13.74 18.74
C SER A 96 7.47 -13.11 19.40
N GLU A 97 8.60 -13.82 19.35
CA GLU A 97 9.90 -13.35 19.81
C GLU A 97 10.49 -12.27 18.88
N THR A 98 10.08 -12.24 17.62
CA THR A 98 10.54 -11.28 16.60
C THR A 98 9.57 -10.11 16.41
N TRP A 99 8.80 -9.78 17.44
CA TRP A 99 7.82 -8.69 17.39
C TRP A 99 8.42 -7.39 16.84
N GLY A 100 7.76 -6.80 15.85
CA GLY A 100 8.18 -5.57 15.20
C GLY A 100 9.37 -5.72 14.25
N GLU A 101 9.89 -6.93 14.05
CA GLU A 101 10.94 -7.19 13.08
C GLU A 101 10.38 -7.58 11.70
N ILE A 102 11.20 -7.42 10.66
CA ILE A 102 10.88 -7.90 9.31
C ILE A 102 11.34 -9.36 9.22
N PRO A 103 10.46 -10.33 8.93
CA PRO A 103 10.84 -11.72 8.76
C PRO A 103 11.93 -11.88 7.69
N SER A 104 12.88 -12.80 7.91
CA SER A 104 14.07 -12.95 7.06
C SER A 104 13.76 -13.13 5.57
N GLN A 105 12.68 -13.84 5.22
CA GLN A 105 12.23 -14.02 3.82
C GLN A 105 11.80 -12.73 3.10
N TRP A 106 11.55 -11.66 3.87
CA TRP A 106 11.13 -10.32 3.44
C TRP A 106 12.18 -9.24 3.74
N HIS A 107 13.35 -9.64 4.26
CA HIS A 107 14.46 -8.74 4.55
C HIS A 107 15.47 -8.68 3.39
N GLU A 108 15.98 -9.84 2.97
CA GLU A 108 16.95 -9.96 1.88
C GLU A 108 16.34 -10.67 0.66
N ASN A 109 16.87 -10.41 -0.54
CA ASN A 109 16.51 -11.13 -1.76
C ASN A 109 15.00 -11.18 -2.06
N VAL A 110 14.30 -10.09 -1.74
CA VAL A 110 12.85 -9.98 -1.96
C VAL A 110 12.54 -9.82 -3.44
N GLY A 111 13.34 -8.98 -4.13
CA GLY A 111 13.10 -8.59 -5.50
C GLY A 111 11.89 -7.65 -5.66
N THR A 112 11.51 -7.44 -6.91
CA THR A 112 10.32 -6.67 -7.25
C THR A 112 9.08 -7.50 -6.99
N VAL A 113 8.06 -6.88 -6.40
CA VAL A 113 6.82 -7.56 -5.98
C VAL A 113 5.60 -6.91 -6.61
N LEU A 114 4.55 -7.70 -6.79
CA LEU A 114 3.23 -7.27 -7.15
C LEU A 114 2.36 -7.23 -5.89
N VAL A 115 1.67 -6.12 -5.67
CA VAL A 115 0.75 -5.90 -4.55
C VAL A 115 -0.66 -5.70 -5.08
N ALA A 116 -1.59 -6.53 -4.63
CA ALA A 116 -3.01 -6.45 -4.98
C ALA A 116 -3.87 -6.60 -3.72
N ARG A 117 -5.16 -6.28 -3.80
CA ARG A 117 -6.09 -6.57 -2.70
C ARG A 117 -6.79 -7.90 -2.92
N GLN A 118 -6.90 -8.72 -1.89
CA GLN A 118 -7.62 -10.00 -1.93
C GLN A 118 -9.08 -9.85 -2.33
N ASP A 119 -9.72 -8.76 -1.89
CA ASP A 119 -11.11 -8.44 -2.21
C ASP A 119 -11.31 -7.89 -3.63
N LYS A 120 -10.27 -7.91 -4.47
CA LYS A 120 -10.25 -7.45 -5.87
C LYS A 120 -10.58 -5.97 -6.06
N LYS A 121 -10.67 -5.18 -4.99
CA LYS A 121 -10.76 -3.73 -5.11
C LYS A 121 -9.43 -3.16 -5.59
N ASP A 122 -9.49 -2.00 -6.21
CA ASP A 122 -8.31 -1.28 -6.66
C ASP A 122 -7.42 -0.87 -5.46
N ILE A 123 -6.11 -0.91 -5.68
CA ILE A 123 -5.11 -0.26 -4.82
C ILE A 123 -4.23 0.62 -5.70
N THR A 124 -4.12 1.90 -5.34
CA THR A 124 -3.29 2.88 -6.07
C THR A 124 -1.90 3.01 -5.44
N THR A 125 -0.96 3.63 -6.15
CA THR A 125 0.39 3.85 -5.60
C THR A 125 0.35 4.84 -4.44
N LEU A 126 -0.53 5.86 -4.48
CA LEU A 126 -0.78 6.78 -3.38
C LEU A 126 -1.27 6.06 -2.12
N GLN A 127 -2.27 5.18 -2.27
CA GLN A 127 -2.83 4.42 -1.15
C GLN A 127 -1.82 3.45 -0.55
N LEU A 128 -1.08 2.72 -1.40
CA LEU A 128 -0.06 1.78 -0.93
C LEU A 128 1.06 2.52 -0.18
N LEU A 129 1.52 3.67 -0.70
CA LEU A 129 2.52 4.49 -0.02
C LEU A 129 2.03 4.99 1.33
N ALA A 130 0.77 5.42 1.42
CA ALA A 130 0.17 5.83 2.69
C ALA A 130 0.13 4.69 3.71
N ILE A 131 -0.26 3.47 3.29
CA ILE A 131 -0.29 2.29 4.16
C ILE A 131 1.10 2.01 4.73
N MET A 132 2.12 1.96 3.86
CA MET A 132 3.51 1.72 4.29
C MET A 132 4.03 2.82 5.21
N SER A 133 3.69 4.08 4.92
CA SER A 133 4.09 5.23 5.74
C SER A 133 3.41 5.21 7.10
N PHE A 134 2.13 4.84 7.15
CA PHE A 134 1.37 4.71 8.38
C PHE A 134 1.95 3.63 9.29
N ILE A 135 2.23 2.44 8.74
CA ILE A 135 2.87 1.35 9.48
C ILE A 135 4.24 1.78 10.02
N LYS A 136 5.06 2.44 9.19
CA LYS A 136 6.40 2.90 9.59
C LYS A 136 6.37 3.93 10.72
N LEU A 137 5.30 4.71 10.83
CA LEU A 137 5.15 5.73 11.88
C LEU A 137 4.72 5.15 13.23
N LEU A 138 4.20 3.92 13.25
CA LEU A 138 3.86 3.24 14.48
C LEU A 138 5.13 2.69 15.12
N ASP A 139 5.40 3.11 16.36
CA ASP A 139 6.55 2.61 17.11
C ASP A 139 6.16 1.33 17.85
N LEU A 140 6.36 0.18 17.19
CA LEU A 140 6.06 -1.12 17.80
C LEU A 140 6.91 -1.42 19.03
N ARG A 141 8.00 -0.67 19.26
CA ARG A 141 8.88 -0.77 20.43
C ARG A 141 8.22 -0.32 21.72
N GLU A 142 7.16 0.49 21.64
CA GLU A 142 6.41 0.96 22.82
C GLU A 142 5.88 -0.19 23.69
N VAL A 143 5.61 -1.34 23.07
CA VAL A 143 5.10 -2.55 23.74
C VAL A 143 5.97 -3.77 23.50
N GLU A 144 7.21 -3.62 23.03
CA GLU A 144 8.11 -4.74 22.68
C GLU A 144 8.43 -5.61 23.89
N ASP A 145 8.83 -4.98 25.00
CA ASP A 145 9.16 -5.63 26.27
C ASP A 145 7.93 -6.09 27.08
N GLU A 146 6.71 -5.82 26.59
CA GLU A 146 5.48 -6.16 27.31
C GLU A 146 5.24 -7.68 27.28
N PRO A 147 5.24 -8.36 28.44
CA PRO A 147 5.00 -9.80 28.50
C PRO A 147 3.52 -10.16 28.32
N ASP A 148 2.57 -9.24 28.58
CA ASP A 148 1.15 -9.52 28.37
C ASP A 148 0.77 -9.45 26.88
N VAL A 149 0.56 -10.63 26.30
CA VAL A 149 -0.01 -10.83 24.95
C VAL A 149 -1.27 -9.98 24.72
N LYS A 150 -2.11 -9.80 25.74
CA LYS A 150 -3.33 -8.98 25.61
C LYS A 150 -3.03 -7.49 25.47
N THR A 151 -1.96 -6.99 26.10
CA THR A 151 -1.55 -5.58 25.97
C THR A 151 -1.02 -5.31 24.56
N LYS A 152 -0.17 -6.19 24.01
CA LYS A 152 0.26 -6.13 22.61
C LYS A 152 -0.93 -6.19 21.64
N GLN A 153 -1.90 -7.08 21.88
CA GLN A 153 -3.12 -7.15 21.07
C GLN A 153 -3.95 -5.85 21.12
N ARG A 154 -4.19 -5.30 22.33
CA ARG A 154 -4.91 -4.03 22.50
C ARG A 154 -4.21 -2.87 21.82
N PHE A 155 -2.87 -2.85 21.86
CA PHE A 155 -2.07 -1.85 21.15
C PHE A 155 -2.36 -1.91 19.64
N LEU A 156 -2.30 -3.09 19.02
CA LEU A 156 -2.61 -3.24 17.60
C LEU A 156 -4.04 -2.80 17.27
N GLU A 157 -5.02 -3.25 18.05
CA GLU A 157 -6.44 -2.90 17.86
C GLU A 157 -6.72 -1.40 18.04
N GLY A 158 -5.98 -0.72 18.92
CA GLY A 158 -6.10 0.72 19.14
C GLY A 158 -5.46 1.58 18.04
N HIS A 159 -4.43 1.06 17.38
CA HIS A 159 -3.64 1.81 16.39
C HIS A 159 -4.03 1.50 14.94
N PHE A 160 -4.24 0.23 14.58
CA PHE A 160 -4.59 -0.21 13.23
C PHE A 160 -6.09 -0.11 12.94
N THR A 161 -6.70 1.02 13.29
CA THR A 161 -8.11 1.30 12.98
C THR A 161 -8.25 2.12 11.70
N ARG A 162 -9.37 1.94 10.99
CA ARG A 162 -9.77 2.81 9.88
C ARG A 162 -9.68 4.29 10.25
N MET A 163 -10.20 4.66 11.42
CA MET A 163 -10.23 6.04 11.90
C MET A 163 -8.81 6.63 12.02
N LYS A 164 -7.87 5.91 12.66
CA LYS A 164 -6.48 6.36 12.82
C LYS A 164 -5.77 6.48 11.48
N PHE A 165 -5.98 5.50 10.59
CA PHE A 165 -5.43 5.55 9.25
C PHE A 165 -5.98 6.74 8.45
N GLU A 166 -7.31 6.94 8.39
CA GLU A 166 -7.91 8.04 7.63
C GLU A 166 -7.52 9.42 8.18
N GLN A 167 -7.40 9.57 9.50
CA GLN A 167 -6.83 10.78 10.13
C GLN A 167 -5.40 11.06 9.65
N PHE A 168 -4.56 10.02 9.58
CA PHE A 168 -3.21 10.14 9.03
C PHE A 168 -3.24 10.47 7.53
N PHE A 169 -4.06 9.75 6.76
CA PHE A 169 -4.14 9.81 5.30
C PHE A 169 -4.58 11.18 4.80
N PHE A 170 -5.69 11.70 5.34
CA PHE A 170 -6.23 13.02 4.96
C PHE A 170 -5.56 14.19 5.68
N GLY A 171 -4.83 13.93 6.77
CA GLY A 171 -4.08 14.94 7.51
C GLY A 171 -2.63 15.02 7.06
N ARG A 172 -1.75 14.39 7.85
CA ARG A 172 -0.29 14.50 7.68
C ARG A 172 0.20 14.00 6.33
N PHE A 173 -0.37 12.91 5.81
CA PHE A 173 0.05 12.33 4.54
C PHE A 173 -0.35 13.22 3.35
N ALA A 174 -1.62 13.63 3.27
CA ALA A 174 -2.11 14.53 2.23
C ALA A 174 -1.33 15.86 2.18
N ALA A 175 -1.03 16.46 3.34
CA ALA A 175 -0.25 17.69 3.41
C ALA A 175 1.20 17.52 2.89
N ALA A 176 1.73 16.29 2.88
CA ALA A 176 3.04 15.96 2.34
C ALA A 176 2.99 15.44 0.90
N SER A 177 1.85 14.92 0.42
CA SER A 177 1.73 14.26 -0.88
C SER A 177 1.86 15.22 -2.06
N ASP A 178 1.53 16.51 -1.90
CA ASP A 178 1.76 17.54 -2.93
C ASP A 178 3.24 17.69 -3.32
N LYS A 179 4.15 17.13 -2.50
CA LYS A 179 5.59 17.11 -2.74
C LYS A 179 6.11 15.79 -3.31
N ILE A 180 5.25 14.81 -3.54
CA ILE A 180 5.61 13.51 -4.10
C ILE A 180 5.05 13.43 -5.52
N PRO A 181 5.74 14.01 -6.52
CA PRO A 181 5.29 13.91 -7.90
C PRO A 181 5.27 12.42 -8.33
N HIS A 182 4.38 12.09 -9.27
CA HIS A 182 4.29 10.78 -9.94
C HIS A 182 3.53 9.63 -9.25
N LEU A 183 2.73 9.89 -8.20
CA LEU A 183 1.81 8.87 -7.67
C LEU A 183 0.48 8.86 -8.45
N ASP A 184 -0.02 7.66 -8.75
CA ASP A 184 -1.35 7.42 -9.31
C ASP A 184 -2.41 7.38 -8.20
N GLY A 185 -3.59 7.91 -8.53
CA GLY A 185 -4.77 7.90 -7.68
C GLY A 185 -5.09 9.25 -7.02
N ASP A 186 -6.38 9.55 -6.93
CA ASP A 186 -6.90 10.66 -6.14
C ASP A 186 -6.75 10.38 -4.64
N LEU A 187 -6.85 11.43 -3.83
CA LEU A 187 -6.88 11.33 -2.36
C LEU A 187 -8.21 10.71 -1.89
N ILE A 188 -8.36 9.40 -2.15
CA ILE A 188 -9.51 8.58 -1.81
C ILE A 188 -9.06 7.49 -0.86
N SER A 189 -9.76 7.35 0.26
CA SER A 189 -9.48 6.32 1.26
C SER A 189 -9.57 4.92 0.63
N PRO A 190 -8.64 4.00 0.96
CA PRO A 190 -8.74 2.59 0.54
C PRO A 190 -9.96 1.87 1.14
N TYR A 191 -10.61 2.46 2.15
CA TYR A 191 -11.86 1.94 2.73
C TYR A 191 -13.11 2.39 1.96
N SER A 192 -12.99 3.38 1.08
CA SER A 192 -14.10 3.80 0.22
C SER A 192 -14.48 2.70 -0.75
N ASN A 193 -15.78 2.56 -1.05
CA ASN A 193 -16.18 1.67 -2.13
C ASN A 193 -15.84 2.34 -3.46
N SER A 194 -15.23 1.58 -4.37
CA SER A 194 -14.90 2.04 -5.73
C SER A 194 -16.12 2.43 -6.57
N TYR A 195 -17.34 2.18 -6.07
CA TYR A 195 -18.61 2.56 -6.69
C TYR A 195 -19.17 3.91 -6.22
N ASP A 196 -18.63 4.49 -5.14
CA ASP A 196 -19.11 5.77 -4.60
C ASP A 196 -18.48 6.99 -5.30
N SER A 197 -17.61 6.77 -6.29
CA SER A 197 -16.89 7.83 -7.02
C SER A 197 -17.63 8.38 -8.25
N ILE A 198 -18.97 8.27 -8.30
CA ILE A 198 -19.75 9.09 -9.23
C ILE A 198 -20.01 10.43 -8.56
N GLY A 199 -19.14 11.40 -8.87
CA GLY A 199 -19.48 12.82 -8.80
C GLY A 199 -19.05 13.55 -7.52
N ILE A 200 -17.76 13.91 -7.44
CA ILE A 200 -17.42 15.26 -6.98
C ILE A 200 -16.82 15.97 -8.19
N SER A 201 -17.73 16.53 -8.99
CA SER A 201 -17.40 17.54 -9.99
C SER A 201 -16.73 18.72 -9.26
N LYS A 202 -15.53 19.10 -9.72
CA LYS A 202 -14.90 20.38 -9.39
C LYS A 202 -15.82 21.50 -9.85
N ASN A 203 -16.66 22.01 -8.96
CA ASN A 203 -17.23 23.34 -9.08
C ASN A 203 -17.68 23.85 -7.71
N SER A 204 -16.75 24.51 -7.01
CA SER A 204 -17.11 25.54 -6.04
C SER A 204 -15.96 26.53 -5.91
N SER A 205 -15.83 27.40 -6.91
CA SER A 205 -15.32 28.75 -6.71
C SER A 205 -16.32 29.49 -5.81
N LEU A 206 -16.14 29.42 -4.49
CA LEU A 206 -16.79 30.36 -3.57
C LEU A 206 -15.83 31.50 -3.26
N ASN A 207 -16.07 32.62 -3.96
CA ASN A 207 -15.59 33.93 -3.58
C ASN A 207 -16.20 34.30 -2.22
N TRP A 208 -15.37 34.45 -1.19
CA TRP A 208 -15.78 35.15 0.02
C TRP A 208 -15.28 36.59 -0.06
N THR A 209 -16.18 37.48 -0.47
CA THR A 209 -16.06 38.91 -0.25
C THR A 209 -16.26 39.21 1.24
N GLU A 210 -15.23 39.77 1.87
CA GLU A 210 -15.34 40.40 3.18
C GLU A 210 -16.18 41.67 3.08
N SER A 211 -17.24 41.77 3.89
CA SER A 211 -17.79 43.06 4.31
C SER A 211 -18.47 42.95 5.67
N ASN A 212 -17.82 43.57 6.65
CA ASN A 212 -18.40 44.44 7.69
C ASN A 212 -19.27 43.90 8.84
N LEU A 213 -18.95 44.52 10.00
CA LEU A 213 -19.77 44.89 11.17
C LEU A 213 -19.90 43.88 12.31
N PHE A 214 -19.19 44.15 13.41
CA PHE A 214 -19.71 44.59 14.73
C PHE A 214 -18.51 45.20 15.48
N ALA A 215 -18.41 46.49 15.83
CA ALA A 215 -19.26 47.34 16.66
C ALA A 215 -19.44 46.81 18.10
N ARG A 216 -18.40 46.97 18.95
CA ARG A 216 -18.43 47.69 20.24
C ARG A 216 -17.04 47.81 20.83
#